data_AF-A0A381S539-F1
#
_entry.id   AF-A0A381S539-F1
#
_cell.length_a   1.000
_cell.length_b   1.000
_cell.length_c   1.000
_cell.angle_alpha   90.00
_cell.angle_beta   90.00
_cell.angle_gamma   90.00
#
_symmetry.space_group_name_H-M   'P 1'
#
loop_
_entity.id
_entity.type
_entity.pdbx_description
1 polymer ?
#
loop_
_entity_poly.entity_id
_entity_poly.type
_entity_poly.pdbx_seq_one_letter_code
_entity_poly.pdbx_strand_id
1 'polypeptide(L)' 'MNRRKFIKGAAVAGGATAVAASTFPAPAIAQNRIEIAMVSTWPRDFPGLGTGAQRFAKRLSDMTDGRMN' A
#
# COMPACT_ATOMS: atom_id res chain seq x y z
N MET A 1 0.23 33.03 28.34
CA MET A 1 0.11 32.44 26.98
C MET A 1 -1.03 31.42 26.98
N ASN A 2 -2.16 31.71 26.32
CA ASN A 2 -3.35 30.86 26.32
C ASN A 2 -3.18 29.66 25.35
N ARG A 3 -2.82 28.49 25.89
CA ARG A 3 -2.55 27.23 25.15
C ARG A 3 -3.66 26.87 24.15
N ARG A 4 -4.92 27.15 24.50
CA ARG A 4 -6.09 26.89 23.65
C ARG A 4 -6.16 27.79 22.40
N LYS A 5 -5.65 29.03 22.49
CA LYS A 5 -5.59 29.94 21.33
C LYS A 5 -4.50 29.53 20.34
N PHE A 6 -3.40 28.96 20.83
CA PHE A 6 -2.32 28.44 19.98
C PHE A 6 -2.78 27.23 19.15
N ILE A 7 -3.48 26.27 19.77
CA ILE A 7 -4.02 25.10 19.05
C ILE A 7 -5.07 25.50 18.01
N LYS A 8 -5.95 26.46 18.33
CA LYS A 8 -6.93 26.97 17.35
C LYS A 8 -6.29 27.78 16.22
N GLY A 9 -5.22 28.54 16.49
CA GLY A 9 -4.46 29.26 15.46
C GLY A 9 -3.69 28.31 14.53
N ALA A 10 -3.13 27.21 15.08
CA ALA A 10 -2.44 26.19 14.30
C ALA A 10 -3.39 25.41 13.37
N ALA A 11 -4.63 25.17 13.78
CA ALA A 11 -5.65 24.55 12.93
C ALA A 11 -6.03 25.43 11.72
N VAL A 12 -6.00 26.76 11.86
CA VAL A 12 -6.31 27.70 10.77
C VAL A 12 -5.10 27.91 9.84
N ALA A 13 -3.87 27.80 10.36
CA ALA A 13 -2.65 27.73 9.54
C ALA A 13 -2.44 26.34 8.89
N GLY A 14 -3.21 25.34 9.29
CA GLY A 14 -3.12 23.94 8.83
C GLY A 14 -3.63 23.68 7.42
N GLY A 15 -4.15 24.69 6.70
CA GLY A 15 -4.43 24.58 5.27
C GLY A 15 -3.18 24.23 4.45
N ALA A 16 -1.99 24.67 4.89
CA ALA A 16 -0.71 24.26 4.30
C ALA A 16 -0.29 22.84 4.71
N THR A 17 -0.68 22.37 5.91
CA THR A 17 -0.43 20.98 6.32
C THR A 17 -1.35 19.97 5.65
N ALA A 18 -2.52 20.37 5.16
CA ALA A 18 -3.37 19.49 4.35
C ALA A 18 -2.73 19.21 2.97
N VAL A 19 -2.03 20.19 2.40
CA VAL A 19 -1.26 20.04 1.14
C VAL A 19 0.08 19.32 1.39
N ALA A 20 0.68 19.46 2.57
CA ALA A 20 1.84 18.65 2.96
C ALA A 20 1.46 17.21 3.39
N ALA A 21 0.22 16.97 3.80
CA ALA A 21 -0.30 15.64 4.11
C ALA A 21 -0.72 14.88 2.85
N SER A 22 -1.03 15.55 1.74
CA SER A 22 -1.27 14.89 0.45
C SER A 22 0.01 14.42 -0.24
N THR A 23 1.19 14.90 0.19
CA THR A 23 2.50 14.35 -0.22
C THR A 23 3.05 13.34 0.78
N PHE A 24 2.39 13.14 1.92
CA PHE A 24 2.68 12.01 2.80
C PHE A 24 2.28 10.74 2.05
N PRO A 25 3.14 9.71 1.98
CA PRO A 25 2.77 8.45 1.35
C PRO A 25 1.48 7.96 2.00
N ALA A 26 0.43 7.82 1.18
CA ALA A 26 -0.87 7.34 1.65
C ALA A 26 -0.62 6.05 2.45
N PRO A 27 -1.14 5.96 3.68
CA PRO A 27 -0.93 4.78 4.52
C PRO A 27 -1.27 3.53 3.71
N ALA A 28 -0.53 2.44 3.88
CA ALA A 28 -0.72 1.21 3.11
C ALA A 28 -2.20 0.73 3.07
N ILE A 29 -2.97 1.07 4.11
CA ILE A 29 -4.42 0.85 4.24
C ILE A 29 -5.25 1.58 3.15
N ALA A 30 -4.82 2.76 2.70
CA ALA A 30 -5.50 3.55 1.67
C ALA A 30 -5.08 3.19 0.24
N GLN A 31 -4.19 2.20 0.07
CA GLN A 31 -3.75 1.76 -1.24
C GLN A 31 -4.71 0.70 -1.80
N ASN A 32 -5.16 0.87 -3.05
CA ASN A 32 -6.06 -0.08 -3.70
C ASN A 32 -5.46 -1.49 -3.75
N ARG A 33 -6.30 -2.50 -3.49
CA ARG A 33 -5.99 -3.92 -3.73
C ARG A 33 -5.92 -4.17 -5.23
N ILE A 34 -4.91 -4.92 -5.65
CA ILE A 34 -4.68 -5.32 -7.03
C ILE A 34 -4.79 -6.84 -7.10
N GLU A 35 -5.67 -7.32 -7.97
CA GLU A 35 -5.82 -8.74 -8.28
C GLU A 35 -5.10 -9.03 -9.62
N ILE A 36 -4.20 -10.00 -9.60
CA ILE A 36 -3.24 -10.30 -10.66
C ILE A 36 -3.50 -11.72 -11.16
N ALA A 37 -3.94 -11.83 -12.42
CA ALA A 37 -4.03 -13.12 -13.09
C ALA A 37 -2.69 -13.47 -13.75
N MET A 38 -2.02 -14.51 -13.25
CA MET A 38 -0.82 -15.06 -13.90
C MET A 38 -1.20 -16.14 -14.92
N VAL A 39 -0.85 -15.90 -16.18
CA VAL A 39 -1.03 -16.86 -17.28
C VAL A 39 0.33 -17.51 -17.58
N SER A 40 0.39 -18.84 -17.54
CA SER A 40 1.59 -19.62 -17.84
C SER A 40 1.36 -20.56 -19.03
N THR A 41 2.43 -20.88 -19.76
CA THR A 41 2.41 -21.89 -20.85
C THR A 41 2.47 -23.33 -20.34
N TRP A 42 2.82 -23.52 -19.07
CA TRP A 42 2.87 -24.81 -18.38
C TRP A 42 1.66 -25.01 -17.44
N PRO A 43 1.32 -26.26 -17.10
CA PRO A 43 0.26 -26.56 -16.15
C PRO A 43 0.64 -26.15 -14.71
N ARG A 44 -0.35 -26.13 -13.83
CA ARG A 44 -0.15 -25.89 -12.40
C ARG A 44 0.82 -26.91 -11.80
N ASP A 45 1.63 -26.48 -10.83
CA ASP A 45 2.61 -27.31 -10.11
C ASP A 45 3.72 -27.93 -10.98
N PHE A 46 3.95 -27.42 -12.20
CA PHE A 46 5.07 -27.86 -13.02
C PHE A 46 6.40 -27.68 -12.26
N PRO A 47 7.22 -28.74 -12.10
CA PRO A 47 8.47 -28.65 -11.33
C PRO A 47 9.39 -27.54 -11.85
N GLY A 48 9.87 -26.70 -10.94
CA GLY A 48 10.69 -25.54 -11.28
C GLY A 48 9.85 -24.34 -11.72
N LEU A 49 9.16 -24.43 -12.86
CA LEU A 49 8.45 -23.27 -13.44
C LEU A 49 7.15 -22.93 -12.70
N GLY A 50 6.24 -23.90 -12.56
CA GLY A 50 4.95 -23.73 -11.89
C GLY A 50 5.11 -23.50 -10.39
N THR A 51 5.96 -24.30 -9.75
CA THR A 51 6.28 -24.14 -8.32
C THR A 51 6.99 -22.81 -8.03
N GLY A 52 7.82 -22.32 -8.96
CA GLY A 52 8.49 -21.03 -8.86
C GLY A 52 7.51 -19.85 -8.95
N ALA A 53 6.59 -19.90 -9.92
CA ALA A 53 5.55 -18.89 -10.07
C ALA A 53 4.66 -18.77 -8.82
N GLN A 54 4.29 -19.90 -8.20
CA GLN A 54 3.52 -19.90 -6.95
C GLN A 54 4.31 -19.29 -5.77
N ARG A 55 5.60 -19.61 -5.66
CA ARG A 55 6.48 -18.98 -4.65
C ARG A 55 6.59 -17.48 -4.85
N PHE A 56 6.64 -17.03 -6.10
CA PHE A 56 6.63 -15.60 -6.43
C PHE A 56 5.31 -14.94 -6.00
N ALA A 57 4.16 -15.50 -6.38
CA ALA A 57 2.86 -14.97 -5.99
C ALA A 57 2.70 -14.90 -4.45
N LYS A 58 3.14 -15.93 -3.73
CA LYS A 58 3.15 -15.93 -2.26
C LYS A 58 3.99 -14.79 -1.69
N ARG A 59 5.23 -14.63 -2.18
CA ARG A 59 6.11 -13.54 -1.73
C ARG A 59 5.54 -12.17 -2.03
N LEU A 60 4.92 -12.00 -3.20
CA LEU A 60 4.29 -10.74 -3.57
C LEU A 60 3.15 -10.38 -2.61
N SER A 61 2.30 -11.34 -2.29
CA SER A 61 1.25 -11.19 -1.29
C SER A 61 1.84 -10.85 0.09
N ASP A 62 2.83 -11.62 0.56
CA ASP A 62 3.47 -11.43 1.87
C ASP A 62 4.16 -10.06 2.00
N MET A 63 4.89 -9.61 0.96
CA MET A 63 5.59 -8.32 0.97
C MET A 63 4.65 -7.11 0.88
N THR A 64 3.45 -7.31 0.36
CA THR A 64 2.47 -6.24 0.15
C THR A 64 1.31 -6.31 1.14
N ASP A 65 1.41 -7.17 2.16
CA ASP A 65 0.37 -7.41 3.16
C ASP A 65 -1.00 -7.72 2.51
N GLY A 66 -0.98 -8.56 1.46
CA GLY A 66 -2.16 -8.95 0.71
C GLY A 66 -2.78 -7.84 -0.14
N ARG A 67 -2.06 -6.74 -0.38
CA ARG A 67 -2.48 -5.69 -1.33
C ARG A 67 -2.38 -6.18 -2.77
N MET A 68 -1.38 -6.99 -3.12
CA MET A 68 -1.19 -7.55 -4.47
C MET A 68 -1.32 -9.08 -4.41
N ASN A 69 -2.38 -9.62 -5.01
CA ASN A 69 -2.68 -11.07 -5.01
C ASN A 69 -2.96 -11.61 -6.40
#